data_AF-A0AAE1GMX4-F1
#
_entry.id   AF-A0AAE1GMX4-F1
#
_cell.length_a   1.000
_cell.length_b   1.000
_cell.length_c   1.000
_cell.angle_alpha   90.00
_cell.angle_beta   90.00
_cell.angle_gamma   90.00
#
_symmetry.space_group_name_H-M   'P 1'
#
loop_
_entity.id
_entity.type
_entity.pdbx_description
1 polymer ?
#
loop_
_entity_poly.entity_id
_entity_poly.type
_entity_poly.pdbx_seq_one_letter_code
_entity_poly.pdbx_strand_id
1 'polypeptide(L)'
;MQSAQTFGPTEYISENIEKQVANMVNHLFDNGMRDDDYKDILTDDITKRPSNCHAFAPVECNVQIFEALKTEARKSDFRLKEVNKDIIKAATIIIKSLPELDS
;
A
#
# COMPACT_ATOMS: atom_id res chain seq x y z
N MET A 1 15.23 -27.11 2.68
CA MET A 1 15.52 -25.74 2.21
C MET A 1 15.07 -25.63 0.77
N GLN A 2 13.94 -24.97 0.53
CA GLN A 2 13.35 -24.58 -0.77
C GLN A 2 12.02 -23.93 -0.35
N SER A 3 11.82 -22.63 -0.46
CA SER A 3 11.37 -22.03 -1.70
C SER A 3 11.45 -20.51 -1.53
N ALA A 4 12.51 -19.88 -2.03
CA ALA A 4 12.45 -18.48 -2.37
C ALA A 4 11.81 -18.44 -3.77
N GLN A 5 10.48 -18.37 -3.83
CA GLN A 5 9.83 -18.02 -5.09
C GLN A 5 10.22 -16.58 -5.39
N THR A 6 10.95 -16.45 -6.50
CA THR A 6 11.42 -15.20 -7.06
C THR A 6 10.21 -14.30 -7.29
N PHE A 7 10.01 -13.31 -6.42
CA PHE A 7 9.14 -12.17 -6.71
C PHE A 7 9.86 -11.28 -7.72
N GLY A 8 9.97 -11.77 -8.96
CA GLY A 8 10.32 -10.94 -10.11
C GLY A 8 9.11 -10.09 -10.52
N PRO A 9 9.32 -8.97 -11.23
CA PRO A 9 8.21 -8.19 -11.77
C PRO A 9 7.36 -9.10 -12.67
N THR A 10 6.09 -9.28 -12.33
CA THR A 10 5.17 -10.02 -13.19
C THR A 10 4.95 -9.19 -14.44
N GLU A 11 5.44 -9.65 -15.60
CA GLU A 11 5.27 -9.01 -16.92
C GLU A 11 3.81 -8.96 -17.41
N TYR A 12 2.85 -9.39 -16.57
CA TYR A 12 1.43 -9.36 -16.90
C TYR A 12 0.86 -7.95 -16.64
N ILE A 13 1.06 -7.08 -17.61
CA ILE A 13 0.36 -5.79 -17.68
C ILE A 13 -1.09 -6.09 -18.05
N SER A 14 -2.03 -5.81 -17.14
CA SER A 14 -3.47 -5.85 -17.44
C SER A 14 -3.73 -5.00 -18.69
N GLU A 15 -4.40 -5.57 -19.71
CA GLU A 15 -4.62 -4.96 -21.04
C GLU A 15 -5.32 -3.59 -21.01
N ASN A 16 -5.83 -3.17 -19.85
CA ASN A 16 -6.63 -1.97 -19.68
C ASN A 16 -6.01 -0.90 -18.76
N ILE A 17 -4.72 -1.01 -18.42
CA ILE A 17 -4.03 0.10 -17.74
C ILE A 17 -3.67 1.14 -18.79
N GLU A 18 -4.21 2.34 -18.63
CA GLU A 18 -3.89 3.47 -19.48
C GLU A 18 -2.37 3.68 -19.52
N LYS A 19 -1.82 3.77 -20.74
CA LYS A 19 -0.37 3.83 -20.97
C LYS A 19 0.31 4.95 -20.15
N GLN A 20 -0.39 6.05 -19.95
CA GLN A 20 0.08 7.17 -19.14
C GLN A 20 0.23 6.78 -17.66
N VAL A 21 -0.77 6.12 -17.08
CA VAL A 21 -0.73 5.62 -15.70
C VAL A 21 0.40 4.59 -15.53
N ALA A 22 0.55 3.65 -16.46
CA ALA A 22 1.64 2.68 -16.43
C ALA A 22 3.02 3.35 -16.45
N ASN A 23 3.20 4.36 -17.31
CA ASN A 23 4.45 5.12 -17.39
C ASN A 23 4.76 5.89 -16.10
N MET A 24 3.75 6.50 -15.48
CA MET A 24 3.90 7.20 -14.20
C MET A 24 4.32 6.25 -13.08
N VAL A 25 3.68 5.08 -12.97
CA VAL A 25 4.04 4.06 -11.98
C VAL A 25 5.46 3.54 -12.20
N ASN A 26 5.83 3.24 -13.45
CA ASN A 26 7.18 2.78 -13.78
C ASN A 26 8.23 3.84 -13.44
N HIS A 27 7.97 5.11 -13.77
CA HIS A 27 8.88 6.21 -13.44
C HIS A 27 9.11 6.33 -11.93
N LEU A 28 8.04 6.22 -11.13
CA LEU A 28 8.11 6.20 -9.66
C LEU A 28 8.86 4.98 -9.12
N PHE A 29 8.73 3.82 -9.76
CA PHE A 29 9.47 2.62 -9.38
C PHE A 29 10.96 2.72 -9.69
N ASP A 30 11.31 3.22 -10.87
CA ASP A 30 12.71 3.29 -11.33
C ASP A 30 13.49 4.41 -10.63
N ASN A 31 12.85 5.55 -10.38
CA ASN A 31 13.51 6.75 -9.87
C ASN A 31 13.18 7.05 -8.41
N GLY A 32 12.24 6.30 -7.83
CA GLY A 32 11.69 6.60 -6.51
C GLY A 32 10.85 7.88 -6.50
N MET A 33 10.26 8.16 -5.34
CA MET A 33 9.70 9.47 -5.02
C MET A 33 10.71 10.22 -4.15
N ARG A 34 10.89 11.52 -4.38
CA ARG A 34 11.76 12.32 -3.49
C ARG A 34 11.09 12.46 -2.13
N ASP A 35 11.89 12.48 -1.06
CA ASP A 35 11.38 12.54 0.31
C ASP A 35 10.46 13.75 0.57
N ASP A 36 10.76 14.90 -0.06
CA ASP A 36 9.95 16.11 0.09
C ASP A 36 8.61 15.97 -0.63
N ASP A 37 8.60 15.44 -1.87
CA ASP A 37 7.36 15.16 -2.60
C ASP A 37 6.48 14.14 -1.84
N TYR A 38 7.12 13.14 -1.22
CA TYR A 38 6.42 12.14 -0.41
C TYR A 38 5.80 12.76 0.85
N LYS A 39 6.50 13.69 1.51
CA LYS A 39 5.95 14.42 2.67
C LYS A 39 4.77 15.31 2.27
N ASP A 40 4.89 16.02 1.16
CA ASP A 40 3.83 16.91 0.68
C ASP A 40 2.56 16.10 0.42
N ILE A 41 2.68 14.97 -0.29
CA ILE A 41 1.58 14.03 -0.52
C ILE A 41 1.01 13.53 0.81
N LEU A 42 1.82 13.16 1.81
CA LEU A 42 1.31 12.71 3.11
C LEU A 42 0.55 13.79 3.89
N THR A 43 0.87 15.06 3.68
CA THR A 43 0.25 16.19 4.39
C THR A 43 -0.98 16.76 3.70
N ASP A 44 -1.13 16.49 2.41
CA ASP A 44 -2.26 16.95 1.59
C ASP A 44 -3.61 16.45 2.15
N ASP A 45 -4.58 17.35 2.25
CA ASP A 45 -5.94 17.03 2.69
C ASP A 45 -6.62 16.01 1.77
N ILE A 46 -6.26 16.01 0.50
CA ILE A 46 -6.71 15.05 -0.47
C ILE A 46 -6.21 13.68 -0.08
N THR A 47 -4.98 13.45 0.35
CA THR A 47 -4.54 12.07 0.69
C THR A 47 -5.03 11.58 2.05
N LYS A 48 -5.57 12.47 2.89
CA LYS A 48 -6.14 12.09 4.19
C LYS A 48 -7.31 11.13 4.03
N ARG A 49 -7.43 10.18 4.95
CA ARG A 49 -8.57 9.25 4.98
C ARG A 49 -9.90 10.03 4.96
N PRO A 50 -10.82 9.73 4.02
CA PRO A 50 -12.16 10.34 4.02
C PRO A 50 -12.88 10.11 5.35
N SER A 51 -13.55 11.14 5.88
CA SER A 51 -14.28 11.08 7.16
C SER A 51 -15.46 10.11 7.14
N ASN A 52 -16.02 9.83 5.96
CA ASN A 52 -17.07 8.84 5.73
C ASN A 52 -16.55 7.40 5.59
N CYS A 53 -15.23 7.19 5.55
CA CYS A 53 -14.64 5.87 5.54
C CYS A 53 -14.49 5.39 6.99
N HIS A 54 -15.52 4.71 7.52
CA HIS A 54 -15.43 4.00 8.80
C HIS A 54 -14.13 3.21 8.83
N ALA A 55 -13.34 3.39 9.89
CA ALA A 55 -12.12 2.61 10.10
C ALA A 55 -12.43 1.15 9.76
N PHE A 56 -11.64 0.51 8.88
CA PHE A 56 -11.72 -0.94 8.76
C PHE A 56 -11.55 -1.44 10.18
N ALA A 57 -12.55 -2.18 10.69
CA ALA A 57 -12.46 -2.73 12.03
C ALA A 57 -11.12 -3.45 12.09
N PRO A 58 -10.18 -3.04 12.96
CA PRO A 58 -8.91 -3.73 13.04
C PRO A 58 -9.26 -5.19 13.32
N VAL A 59 -8.87 -6.07 12.40
CA VAL A 59 -9.00 -7.51 12.62
C VAL A 59 -7.95 -7.84 13.65
N GLU A 60 -8.28 -7.63 14.91
CA GLU A 60 -7.43 -7.97 16.02
C GLU A 60 -7.49 -9.49 16.19
N CYS A 61 -6.33 -10.12 16.10
CA CYS A 61 -6.21 -11.51 16.49
C CYS A 61 -6.64 -11.60 17.96
N ASN A 62 -7.56 -12.52 18.28
CA ASN A 62 -8.01 -12.74 19.66
C ASN A 62 -6.79 -12.85 20.57
N VAL A 63 -6.78 -12.11 21.70
CA VAL A 63 -5.60 -11.99 22.56
C VAL A 63 -5.06 -13.34 23.03
N GLN A 64 -5.92 -14.31 23.33
CA GLN A 64 -5.50 -15.65 23.77
C GLN A 64 -4.84 -16.43 22.63
N ILE A 65 -5.37 -16.29 21.42
CA ILE A 65 -4.78 -16.88 20.21
C ILE A 65 -3.43 -16.21 19.92
N PHE A 66 -3.38 -14.88 20.01
CA PHE A 66 -2.17 -14.09 19.76
C PHE A 66 -1.05 -14.43 20.76
N GLU A 67 -1.37 -14.55 22.05
CA GLU A 67 -0.41 -14.94 23.09
C GLU A 67 0.08 -16.38 22.96
N ALA A 68 -0.75 -17.28 22.41
CA ALA A 68 -0.35 -18.64 22.09
C ALA A 68 0.60 -18.75 20.87
N LEU A 69 0.73 -17.68 20.07
CA LEU A 69 1.63 -17.67 18.91
C LEU A 69 3.10 -17.57 19.34
N LYS A 70 3.96 -18.22 18.55
CA LYS A 70 5.42 -18.03 18.66
C LYS A 70 5.79 -16.55 18.43
N THR A 71 6.81 -16.06 19.11
CA THR A 71 7.26 -14.66 19.03
C THR A 71 7.51 -14.18 17.60
N GLU A 72 8.05 -15.03 16.73
CA GLU A 72 8.27 -14.68 15.31
C GLU A 72 6.97 -14.53 14.51
N ALA A 73 5.94 -15.30 14.84
CA ALA A 73 4.62 -15.15 14.24
C ALA A 73 3.95 -13.83 14.70
N ARG A 74 4.09 -13.46 15.98
CA ARG A 74 3.61 -12.17 16.51
C ARG A 74 4.31 -10.97 15.86
N LYS A 75 5.63 -11.04 15.68
CA LYS A 75 6.39 -10.01 14.94
C LYS A 75 5.92 -9.91 13.48
N SER A 76 5.66 -11.05 12.85
CA SER A 76 5.16 -11.09 11.47
C SER A 76 3.76 -10.47 11.36
N ASP A 77 2.85 -10.77 12.28
CA ASP A 77 1.53 -10.14 12.37
C ASP A 77 1.63 -8.61 12.53
N PHE A 78 2.50 -8.14 13.42
CA PHE A 78 2.74 -6.71 13.59
C PHE A 78 3.25 -6.05 12.29
N ARG A 79 4.21 -6.67 11.61
CA ARG A 79 4.73 -6.16 10.33
C ARG A 79 3.64 -6.14 9.24
N LEU A 80 2.80 -7.17 9.18
CA LEU A 80 1.70 -7.23 8.22
C LEU A 80 0.64 -6.16 8.48
N LYS A 81 0.38 -5.79 9.74
CA LYS A 81 -0.50 -4.66 10.08
C LYS A 81 0.04 -3.34 9.56
N GLU A 82 1.34 -3.09 9.70
CA GLU A 82 2.00 -1.90 9.15
C GLU A 82 1.94 -1.89 7.61
N VAL A 83 2.25 -3.02 6.96
CA VAL A 83 2.12 -3.14 5.50
C VAL A 83 0.69 -2.89 5.03
N ASN A 84 -0.32 -3.43 5.71
CA ASN A 84 -1.73 -3.19 5.39
C ASN A 84 -2.08 -1.70 5.50
N LYS A 85 -1.58 -1.00 6.52
CA LYS A 85 -1.76 0.46 6.67
C LYS A 85 -1.17 1.21 5.48
N ASP A 86 0.03 0.85 5.04
CA ASP A 86 0.71 1.53 3.94
C ASP A 86 0.03 1.25 2.59
N ILE A 87 -0.46 0.02 2.36
CA ILE A 87 -1.25 -0.34 1.17
C ILE A 87 -2.54 0.50 1.11
N ILE A 88 -3.28 0.60 2.22
CA ILE A 88 -4.52 1.38 2.27
C ILE A 88 -4.23 2.86 1.98
N LYS A 89 -3.13 3.40 2.52
CA LYS A 89 -2.71 4.78 2.23
C LYS A 89 -2.40 4.97 0.74
N ALA A 90 -1.57 4.10 0.15
CA ALA A 90 -1.22 4.16 -1.26
C ALA A 90 -2.45 4.07 -2.16
N ALA A 91 -3.37 3.14 -1.89
CA ALA A 91 -4.63 3.02 -2.62
C ALA A 91 -5.51 4.28 -2.48
N THR A 92 -5.55 4.89 -1.29
CA THR A 92 -6.29 6.13 -1.05
C THR A 92 -5.70 7.29 -1.87
N ILE A 93 -4.37 7.41 -1.92
CA ILE A 93 -3.68 8.41 -2.74
C ILE A 93 -4.06 8.23 -4.21
N ILE A 94 -3.91 7.02 -4.74
CA ILE A 94 -4.22 6.72 -6.16
C ILE A 94 -5.68 7.08 -6.47
N ILE A 95 -6.64 6.60 -5.67
CA ILE A 95 -8.08 6.85 -5.92
C ILE A 95 -8.40 8.34 -5.96
N LYS A 96 -7.74 9.14 -5.13
CA LYS A 96 -8.04 10.56 -5.01
C LYS A 96 -7.28 11.46 -5.96
N SER A 97 -6.14 11.01 -6.48
CA SER A 97 -5.43 11.69 -7.56
C SER A 97 -6.00 11.34 -8.95
N LEU A 98 -6.81 10.28 -9.09
CA LEU A 98 -7.46 9.92 -10.37
C LEU A 98 -8.26 11.09 -11.00
N PRO A 99 -9.11 11.83 -10.28
CA PRO A 99 -9.85 12.96 -10.84
C PRO A 99 -8.99 14.14 -11.31
N GLU A 100 -7.77 14.29 -10.78
CA GLU A 100 -6.82 15.35 -11.17
C GLU A 100 -6.04 14.99 -12.44
N LEU A 101 -6.02 13.71 -12.81
CA LEU A 101 -5.38 13.20 -14.03
C LEU A 101 -6.33 13.21 -15.24
N ASP A 102 -7.64 13.27 -15.01
CA ASP A 102 -8.70 13.33 -16.03
C ASP A 102 -9.00 14.76 -16.54
N SER A 103 -8.29 15.77 -16.05
CA SER A 103 -8.49 17.21 -16.37
C SER A 103 -7.42 17.83 -17.25
#